data_AF-A0A972DVC0-F1
#
_entry.id   AF-A0A972DVC0-F1
#
_cell.length_a   1.000
_cell.length_b   1.000
_cell.length_c   1.000
_cell.angle_alpha   90.00
_cell.angle_beta   90.00
_cell.angle_gamma   90.00
#
_symmetry.space_group_name_H-M   'P 1'
#
loop_
_entity.id
_entity.type
_entity.pdbx_description
1 polymer ?
#
loop_
_entity_poly.entity_id
_entity_poly.type
_entity_poly.pdbx_seq_one_letter_code
_entity_poly.pdbx_strand_id
1 'polypeptide(L)'
;MVKNANCHEMSESGETPARGERPWYVWDIVLFGGYVVLCVSFFCVPSALEYLGTRRDGHSSWGFYGFLAFMWLGLLLFIGPWILALRLFIAWPRHIRGFRRLLVRWTVVIVGVVSLVALFCEFWPPGHQFRLWGFRRYVQRQADIPAMQTWLDTVNPNSCSEEAIAIVTDEDGTVRVTPGDVNLPSPVLDLKSRYVRLSLDETNRPMVCLEWGSGLEGTWGLTVGRKDMPIPKTQLPTRQTLPGGKVLRYPGEDRLPIAGGAYIWHEIE
;
A
#
# COMPACT_ATOMS: atom_id res chain seq x y z
N MET A 1 3.33 73.70 56.33
CA MET A 1 4.55 73.05 55.81
C MET A 1 4.51 71.58 56.20
N VAL A 2 4.13 70.71 55.27
CA VAL A 2 3.99 69.26 55.47
C VAL A 2 4.98 68.55 54.56
N LYS A 3 5.67 67.58 55.15
CA LYS A 3 6.74 66.75 54.59
C LYS A 3 6.16 65.54 53.85
N ASN A 4 6.95 65.02 52.90
CA ASN A 4 6.98 63.66 52.33
C ASN A 4 5.99 63.33 51.18
N ALA A 5 6.52 62.90 50.03
CA ALA A 5 6.79 61.47 49.78
C ALA A 5 7.56 61.28 48.46
N ASN A 6 8.74 60.67 48.57
CA ASN A 6 9.42 59.96 47.48
C ASN A 6 8.55 58.78 47.03
N CYS A 7 8.41 58.57 45.72
CA CYS A 7 8.02 57.27 45.18
C CYS A 7 8.86 56.94 43.94
N HIS A 8 9.97 56.25 44.23
CA HIS A 8 10.51 55.11 43.50
C HIS A 8 10.42 55.11 41.97
N GLU A 9 11.57 55.41 41.35
CA GLU A 9 12.00 54.77 40.12
C GLU A 9 11.95 53.25 40.29
N MET A 10 11.02 52.63 39.57
CA MET A 10 11.01 51.18 39.34
C MET A 10 12.07 50.90 38.28
N SER A 11 13.26 50.54 38.75
CA SER A 11 14.29 49.87 37.96
C SER A 11 13.68 48.62 37.33
N GLU A 12 13.51 48.64 36.00
CA GLU A 12 13.33 47.44 35.19
C GLU A 12 14.59 46.59 35.36
N SER A 13 14.55 45.69 36.35
CA SER A 13 15.49 44.60 36.45
C SER A 13 15.29 43.72 35.22
N GLY A 14 16.12 43.95 34.20
CA GLY A 14 16.36 43.01 33.12
C GLY A 14 16.84 41.70 33.72
N GLU A 15 15.90 40.83 34.07
CA GLU A 15 16.16 39.42 34.30
C GLU A 15 16.65 38.83 32.98
N THR A 16 17.96 38.86 32.78
CA THR A 16 18.63 37.98 31.84
C THR A 16 18.34 36.54 32.29
N PRO A 17 17.62 35.72 31.49
CA PRO A 17 17.29 34.36 31.88
C PRO A 17 18.58 33.58 32.10
N ALA A 18 18.69 33.01 33.29
CA ALA A 18 19.82 32.22 33.75
C ALA A 18 20.16 31.10 32.76
N ARG A 19 21.47 30.92 32.59
CA ARG A 19 22.11 29.85 31.81
C ARG A 19 21.51 28.47 32.15
N GLY A 20 21.01 27.78 31.12
CA GLY A 20 21.21 26.34 30.99
C GLY A 20 20.04 25.41 31.28
N GLU A 21 18.86 25.89 31.67
CA GLU A 21 17.69 25.01 31.79
C GLU A 21 17.15 24.70 30.39
N ARG A 22 17.48 23.51 29.89
CA ARG A 22 16.88 22.99 28.65
C ARG A 22 15.36 23.07 28.77
N PRO A 23 14.67 23.69 27.82
CA PRO A 23 13.23 23.81 27.89
C PRO A 23 12.59 22.43 27.99
N TRP A 24 11.77 22.20 29.03
CA TRP A 24 11.15 20.90 29.31
C TRP A 24 10.37 20.31 28.12
N TYR A 25 9.89 21.17 27.21
CA TYR A 25 9.14 20.81 26.02
C TYR A 25 10.00 20.27 24.85
N VAL A 26 11.34 20.36 24.93
CA VAL A 26 12.24 19.84 23.88
C VAL A 26 12.01 18.35 23.65
N TRP A 27 11.79 17.58 24.72
CA TRP A 27 11.49 16.16 24.61
C TRP A 27 10.15 15.90 23.91
N ASP A 28 9.16 16.76 24.09
CA ASP A 28 7.86 16.59 23.43
C ASP A 28 7.97 16.92 21.93
N ILE A 29 8.79 17.90 21.55
CA ILE A 29 9.11 18.18 20.15
C ILE A 29 9.83 16.98 19.52
N VAL A 30 10.82 16.40 20.22
CA VAL A 30 11.56 15.23 19.72
C VAL A 30 10.64 14.02 19.58
N LEU A 31 9.77 13.76 20.56
CA LEU A 31 8.79 12.67 20.51
C LEU A 31 7.79 12.87 19.37
N PHE A 32 7.26 14.07 19.21
CA PHE A 32 6.33 14.38 18.14
C PHE A 32 7.01 14.26 16.76
N GLY A 33 8.21 14.83 16.60
CA GLY A 33 8.99 14.71 15.37
C GLY A 33 9.32 13.25 15.05
N GLY A 34 9.75 12.47 16.04
CA GLY A 34 9.98 11.04 15.91
C GLY A 34 8.72 10.27 15.52
N TYR A 35 7.57 10.62 16.09
CA TYR A 35 6.28 10.05 15.72
C TYR A 35 5.91 10.37 14.27
N VAL A 36 6.07 11.62 13.81
CA VAL A 36 5.82 12.00 12.41
C VAL A 36 6.72 11.20 11.47
N VAL A 37 8.02 11.10 11.76
CA VAL A 37 8.96 10.28 10.96
C VAL A 37 8.55 8.81 10.96
N LEU A 38 8.10 8.28 12.09
CA LEU A 38 7.59 6.92 12.21
C LEU A 38 6.35 6.70 11.34
N CYS A 39 5.38 7.63 11.38
CA CYS A 39 4.20 7.60 10.50
C CYS A 39 4.61 7.57 9.02
N VAL A 40 5.44 8.54 8.61
CA VAL A 40 5.91 8.62 7.22
C VAL A 40 6.62 7.33 6.83
N SER A 41 7.52 6.81 7.68
CA SER A 41 8.23 5.56 7.38
C SER A 41 7.29 4.36 7.27
N PHE A 42 6.29 4.26 8.13
CA PHE A 42 5.30 3.17 8.12
C PHE A 42 4.44 3.15 6.87
N PHE A 43 4.09 4.29 6.31
CA PHE A 43 3.30 4.35 5.08
C PHE A 43 4.20 4.31 3.83
N CYS A 44 5.29 5.08 3.80
CA CYS A 44 6.19 5.20 2.64
C CYS A 44 6.98 3.93 2.37
N VAL A 45 7.62 3.34 3.39
CA VAL A 45 8.59 2.28 3.19
C VAL A 45 7.90 1.02 2.65
N PRO A 46 6.77 0.56 3.19
CA PRO A 46 6.07 -0.60 2.65
C PRO A 46 5.59 -0.40 1.22
N SER A 47 4.95 0.73 0.91
CA SER A 47 4.51 1.02 -0.46
C SER A 47 5.68 1.08 -1.44
N ALA A 48 6.81 1.67 -1.04
CA ALA A 48 8.02 1.71 -1.88
C ALA A 48 8.64 0.33 -2.07
N LEU A 49 8.72 -0.49 -1.02
CA LEU A 49 9.23 -1.85 -1.09
C LEU A 49 8.32 -2.75 -1.93
N GLU A 50 7.01 -2.63 -1.78
CA GLU A 50 6.03 -3.37 -2.58
C GLU A 50 6.13 -3.00 -4.06
N TYR A 51 6.22 -1.70 -4.37
CA TYR A 51 6.49 -1.22 -5.73
C TYR A 51 7.81 -1.78 -6.29
N LEU A 52 8.89 -1.76 -5.50
CA LEU A 52 10.20 -2.25 -5.95
C LEU A 52 10.23 -3.77 -6.12
N GLY A 53 9.62 -4.52 -5.22
CA GLY A 53 9.52 -5.99 -5.28
C GLY A 53 8.74 -6.44 -6.51
N THR A 54 7.53 -5.88 -6.69
CA THR A 54 6.68 -6.21 -7.84
C THR A 54 7.29 -5.75 -9.17
N ARG A 55 8.03 -4.64 -9.18
CA ARG A 55 8.80 -4.22 -10.36
C ARG A 55 9.94 -5.17 -10.71
N ARG A 56 10.57 -5.80 -9.72
CA ARG A 56 11.73 -6.66 -9.92
C ARG A 56 11.33 -8.05 -10.42
N ASP A 57 10.42 -8.70 -9.70
CA ASP A 57 10.14 -10.13 -9.88
C ASP A 57 8.64 -10.44 -10.06
N GLY A 58 7.77 -9.43 -10.11
CA GLY A 58 6.31 -9.60 -10.20
C GLY A 58 5.63 -10.05 -8.90
N HIS A 59 6.41 -10.47 -7.91
CA HIS A 59 5.95 -10.96 -6.60
C HIS A 59 6.08 -9.90 -5.51
N SER A 60 5.16 -9.96 -4.53
CA SER A 60 5.31 -9.21 -3.29
C SER A 60 6.48 -9.80 -2.49
N SER A 61 7.50 -8.99 -2.21
CA SER A 61 8.67 -9.41 -1.43
C SER A 61 8.39 -9.46 0.08
N TRP A 62 7.15 -9.24 0.49
CA TRP A 62 6.72 -9.19 1.89
C TRP A 62 6.53 -10.61 2.42
N GLY A 63 7.64 -11.34 2.53
CA GLY A 63 7.66 -12.58 3.30
C GLY A 63 7.29 -12.34 4.77
N PHE A 64 7.21 -13.43 5.53
CA PHE A 64 6.85 -13.43 6.95
C PHE A 64 7.56 -12.36 7.80
N TYR A 65 8.84 -12.08 7.53
CA TYR A 65 9.61 -11.07 8.25
C TYR A 65 9.17 -9.63 7.97
N GLY A 66 8.74 -9.33 6.74
CA GLY A 66 8.19 -8.00 6.40
C GLY A 66 6.90 -7.75 7.18
N PHE A 67 6.00 -8.74 7.18
CA PHE A 67 4.77 -8.68 7.94
C PHE A 67 5.02 -8.46 9.44
N LEU A 68 5.95 -9.21 10.05
CA LEU A 68 6.31 -9.03 11.46
C LEU A 68 6.89 -7.64 11.74
N ALA A 69 7.79 -7.14 10.90
CA ALA A 69 8.37 -5.81 11.04
C ALA A 69 7.27 -4.73 11.00
N PHE A 70 6.29 -4.88 10.12
CA PHE A 70 5.15 -3.95 10.01
C PHE A 70 4.20 -4.04 11.19
N MET A 71 3.94 -5.24 11.72
CA MET A 71 3.18 -5.39 12.96
C MET A 71 3.84 -4.66 14.14
N TRP A 72 5.17 -4.77 14.28
CA TRP A 72 5.92 -4.03 15.30
C TRP A 72 5.86 -2.52 15.08
N LEU A 73 6.02 -2.07 13.84
CA LEU A 73 5.95 -0.66 13.49
C LEU A 73 4.54 -0.09 13.74
N GLY A 74 3.50 -0.87 13.47
CA GLY A 74 2.10 -0.53 13.74
C GLY A 74 1.80 -0.45 15.24
N LEU A 75 2.37 -1.34 16.04
CA LEU A 75 2.26 -1.28 17.50
C LEU A 75 2.90 -0.01 18.07
N LEU A 76 4.09 0.37 17.58
CA LEU A 76 4.74 1.63 17.97
C LEU A 76 3.89 2.86 17.59
N LEU A 77 3.28 2.82 16.39
CA LEU A 77 2.34 3.83 15.91
C LEU A 77 1.07 3.93 16.76
N PHE A 78 0.61 2.80 17.30
CA PHE A 78 -0.56 2.76 18.17
C PHE A 78 -0.24 3.30 19.57
N ILE A 79 0.93 2.96 20.13
CA ILE A 79 1.33 3.37 21.49
C ILE A 79 1.75 4.84 21.53
N GLY A 80 2.41 5.36 20.49
CA GLY A 80 2.92 6.74 20.43
C GLY A 80 1.90 7.82 20.78
N PRO A 81 0.69 7.83 20.18
CA PRO A 81 -0.38 8.77 20.48
C PRO A 81 -0.82 8.73 21.94
N TRP A 82 -0.87 7.55 22.57
CA TRP A 82 -1.23 7.43 23.99
C TRP A 82 -0.18 8.07 24.89
N ILE A 83 1.10 7.87 24.60
CA ILE A 83 2.20 8.52 25.34
C ILE A 83 2.12 10.04 25.18
N LEU A 84 1.92 10.52 23.94
CA LEU A 84 1.77 11.95 23.64
C LEU A 84 0.56 12.53 24.37
N ALA A 85 -0.60 11.85 24.34
CA ALA A 85 -1.81 12.27 25.02
C ALA A 85 -1.62 12.33 26.54
N LEU A 86 -1.06 11.29 27.15
CA LEU A 86 -0.78 11.26 28.59
C LEU A 86 0.11 12.43 29.01
N ARG A 87 1.16 12.76 28.23
CA ARG A 87 2.00 13.93 28.51
C ARG A 87 1.25 15.25 28.29
N LEU A 88 0.46 15.33 27.24
CA LEU A 88 -0.36 16.51 26.92
C LEU A 88 -1.39 16.83 28.01
N PHE A 89 -2.00 15.80 28.61
CA PHE A 89 -3.04 15.96 29.64
C PHE A 89 -2.49 16.03 31.07
N ILE A 90 -1.39 15.35 31.40
CA ILE A 90 -0.88 15.28 32.78
C ILE A 90 0.29 16.24 33.01
N ALA A 91 1.26 16.29 32.09
CA ALA A 91 2.50 17.05 32.30
C ALA A 91 2.33 18.53 31.96
N TRP A 92 1.61 18.85 30.88
CA TRP A 92 1.50 20.24 30.41
C TRP A 92 0.74 21.18 31.35
N PRO A 93 -0.40 20.79 31.96
CA PRO A 93 -1.09 21.67 32.91
C PRO A 93 -0.26 21.98 34.15
N ARG A 94 0.67 21.09 34.54
CA ARG A 94 1.57 21.31 35.66
C ARG A 94 2.67 22.35 35.38
N HIS A 95 3.12 22.46 34.13
CA HIS A 95 4.27 23.29 33.76
C HIS A 95 3.89 24.61 33.08
N ILE A 96 2.69 24.72 32.50
CA ILE A 96 2.24 25.91 31.78
C ILE A 96 1.29 26.71 32.65
N ARG A 97 1.77 27.84 33.20
CA ARG A 97 0.90 28.82 33.85
C ARG A 97 0.08 29.58 32.80
N GLY A 98 -1.24 29.39 32.84
CA GLY A 98 -2.22 30.12 32.03
C GLY A 98 -2.99 29.21 31.06
N PHE A 99 -4.28 29.08 31.29
CA PHE A 99 -5.20 28.24 30.50
C PHE A 99 -5.20 28.59 29.01
N ARG A 100 -5.14 29.88 28.65
CA ARG A 100 -5.06 30.32 27.25
C ARG A 100 -3.81 29.81 26.52
N ARG A 101 -2.65 29.82 27.17
CA ARG A 101 -1.39 29.34 26.57
C ARG A 101 -1.41 27.82 26.39
N LEU A 102 -2.03 27.10 27.31
CA LEU A 102 -2.24 25.66 27.21
C LEU A 102 -3.15 25.33 26.01
N LEU A 103 -4.30 26.02 25.90
CA LEU A 103 -5.25 25.82 24.80
C LEU A 103 -4.62 26.04 23.43
N VAL A 104 -3.88 27.14 23.24
CA VAL A 104 -3.22 27.42 21.95
C VAL A 104 -2.30 26.27 21.53
N ARG A 105 -1.51 25.73 22.47
CA ARG A 105 -0.60 24.62 22.15
C ARG A 105 -1.35 23.31 21.89
N TRP A 106 -2.42 23.04 22.63
CA TRP A 106 -3.30 21.90 22.33
C TRP A 106 -3.88 22.01 20.92
N THR A 107 -4.38 23.18 20.54
CA THR A 107 -4.91 23.42 19.20
C THR A 107 -3.85 23.15 18.14
N VAL A 108 -2.62 23.62 18.30
CA VAL A 108 -1.52 23.37 17.35
C VAL A 108 -1.24 21.88 17.18
N VAL A 109 -1.16 21.12 18.28
CA VAL A 109 -0.91 19.67 18.22
C VAL A 109 -2.08 18.94 17.55
N ILE A 110 -3.32 19.26 17.93
CA ILE A 110 -4.52 18.65 17.34
C ILE A 110 -4.57 18.94 15.84
N VAL A 111 -4.38 20.20 15.44
CA VAL A 111 -4.37 20.59 14.02
C VAL A 111 -3.24 19.86 13.28
N GLY A 112 -2.05 19.74 13.87
CA GLY A 112 -0.94 19.00 13.27
C GLY A 112 -1.24 17.52 13.06
N VAL A 113 -1.80 16.84 14.06
CA VAL A 113 -2.20 15.43 13.96
C VAL A 113 -3.32 15.24 12.93
N VAL A 114 -4.37 16.08 12.97
CA VAL A 114 -5.48 16.01 12.02
C VAL A 114 -4.99 16.27 10.60
N SER A 115 -4.12 17.25 10.39
CA SER A 115 -3.54 17.53 9.06
C SER A 115 -2.69 16.36 8.55
N LEU A 116 -1.91 15.73 9.43
CA LEU A 116 -1.13 14.55 9.09
C LEU A 116 -2.03 13.39 8.67
N VAL A 117 -3.07 13.09 9.45
CA VAL A 117 -4.05 12.04 9.13
C VAL A 117 -4.78 12.34 7.82
N ALA A 118 -5.23 13.58 7.63
CA ALA A 118 -5.90 14.01 6.39
C ALA A 118 -4.98 13.82 5.18
N LEU A 119 -3.71 14.21 5.28
CA LEU A 119 -2.73 14.02 4.22
C LEU A 119 -2.55 12.55 3.87
N PHE A 120 -2.49 11.65 4.86
CA PHE A 120 -2.42 10.21 4.61
C PHE A 120 -3.71 9.62 4.04
N CYS A 121 -4.89 10.09 4.45
CA CYS A 121 -6.15 9.60 3.91
C CYS A 121 -6.42 10.09 2.48
N GLU A 122 -5.99 11.31 2.12
CA GLU A 122 -6.31 11.94 0.84
C GLU A 122 -5.26 11.67 -0.24
N PHE A 123 -3.97 11.70 0.11
CA PHE A 123 -2.88 11.55 -0.87
C PHE A 123 -2.36 10.14 -1.02
N TRP A 124 -2.66 9.21 -0.11
CA TRP A 124 -2.15 7.85 -0.20
C TRP A 124 -3.09 7.00 -1.05
N PRO A 125 -2.71 6.66 -2.30
CA PRO A 125 -3.51 5.74 -3.07
C PRO A 125 -3.54 4.39 -2.34
N PRO A 126 -4.63 3.62 -2.50
CA PRO A 126 -4.73 2.33 -1.84
C PRO A 126 -3.58 1.43 -2.27
N GLY A 127 -3.04 0.64 -1.33
CA GLY A 127 -1.77 -0.10 -1.51
C GLY A 127 -1.70 -0.93 -2.80
N HIS A 128 -2.82 -1.51 -3.22
CA HIS A 128 -2.93 -2.26 -4.48
C HIS A 128 -2.54 -1.45 -5.73
N GLN A 129 -2.71 -0.12 -5.75
CA GLN A 129 -2.30 0.70 -6.89
C GLN A 129 -0.80 0.78 -7.05
N PHE A 130 -0.04 0.88 -5.95
CA PHE A 130 1.43 0.86 -6.01
C PHE A 130 1.93 -0.47 -6.54
N ARG A 131 1.32 -1.57 -6.09
CA ARG A 131 1.57 -2.92 -6.62
C ARG A 131 1.28 -3.00 -8.11
N LEU A 132 0.10 -2.56 -8.54
CA LEU A 132 -0.31 -2.59 -9.94
C LEU A 132 0.62 -1.76 -10.82
N TRP A 133 1.11 -0.61 -10.34
CA TRP A 133 2.08 0.22 -11.06
C TRP A 133 3.46 -0.44 -11.17
N GLY A 134 3.95 -1.06 -10.10
CA GLY A 134 5.20 -1.83 -10.11
C GLY A 134 5.10 -3.01 -11.08
N PHE A 135 4.00 -3.76 -10.97
CA PHE A 135 3.69 -4.90 -11.83
C PHE A 135 3.53 -4.50 -13.30
N ARG A 136 2.88 -3.37 -13.60
CA ARG A 136 2.81 -2.82 -14.97
C ARG A 136 4.20 -2.64 -15.57
N ARG A 137 5.14 -2.09 -14.80
CA ARG A 137 6.52 -1.87 -15.26
C ARG A 137 7.27 -3.18 -15.44
N TYR A 138 7.02 -4.17 -14.58
CA TYR A 138 7.54 -5.53 -14.74
C TYR A 138 7.06 -6.15 -16.06
N VAL A 139 5.74 -6.20 -16.28
CA VAL A 139 5.15 -6.74 -17.50
C VAL A 139 5.63 -6.01 -18.75
N GLN A 140 5.65 -4.68 -18.74
CA GLN A 140 6.14 -3.89 -19.89
C GLN A 140 7.62 -4.17 -20.23
N ARG A 141 8.42 -4.60 -19.26
CA ARG A 141 9.84 -4.91 -19.46
C ARG A 141 10.06 -6.35 -19.90
N GLN A 142 9.28 -7.28 -19.35
CA GLN A 142 9.56 -8.72 -19.44
C GLN A 142 8.63 -9.46 -20.41
N ALA A 143 7.40 -8.99 -20.61
CA ALA A 143 6.42 -9.70 -21.41
C ALA A 143 6.60 -9.44 -22.91
N ASP A 144 6.88 -10.50 -23.67
CA ASP A 144 6.78 -10.49 -25.12
C ASP A 144 5.33 -10.77 -25.56
N ILE A 145 4.50 -9.73 -25.45
CA ILE A 145 3.07 -9.79 -25.83
C ILE A 145 2.90 -10.26 -27.29
N PRO A 146 3.64 -9.75 -28.29
CA PRO A 146 3.55 -10.26 -29.66
C PRO A 146 3.87 -11.75 -29.79
N ALA A 147 4.88 -12.27 -29.09
CA ALA A 147 5.19 -13.70 -29.13
C ALA A 147 4.08 -14.53 -28.48
N MET A 148 3.52 -14.09 -27.35
CA MET A 148 2.34 -14.75 -26.74
C MET A 148 1.14 -14.77 -27.69
N GLN A 149 0.87 -13.66 -28.37
CA GLN A 149 -0.21 -13.56 -29.34
C GLN A 149 -0.01 -14.51 -30.53
N THR A 150 1.21 -14.59 -31.04
CA THR A 150 1.56 -15.51 -32.14
C THR A 150 1.40 -16.97 -31.71
N TRP A 151 1.78 -17.30 -30.46
CA TRP A 151 1.56 -18.63 -29.92
C TRP A 151 0.08 -18.95 -29.77
N LEU A 152 -0.74 -18.02 -29.26
CA LEU A 152 -2.19 -18.22 -29.12
C LEU A 152 -2.88 -18.54 -30.45
N ASP A 153 -2.38 -18.02 -31.58
CA ASP A 153 -2.88 -18.35 -32.91
C ASP A 153 -2.68 -19.84 -33.29
N THR A 154 -1.80 -20.55 -32.60
CA THR A 154 -1.56 -22.00 -32.79
C THR A 154 -2.35 -22.88 -31.82
N VAL A 155 -2.93 -22.30 -30.77
CA VAL A 155 -3.66 -23.03 -29.73
C VAL A 155 -5.04 -23.44 -30.26
N ASN A 156 -5.42 -24.70 -30.05
CA ASN A 156 -6.74 -25.17 -30.41
C ASN A 156 -7.78 -24.61 -29.41
N PRO A 157 -8.85 -23.92 -29.86
CA PRO A 157 -9.90 -23.44 -28.96
C PRO A 157 -10.52 -24.55 -28.10
N ASN A 158 -10.60 -25.78 -28.62
CA ASN A 158 -11.16 -26.93 -27.91
C ASN A 158 -10.26 -27.46 -26.78
N SER A 159 -8.98 -27.08 -26.75
CA SER A 159 -8.07 -27.44 -25.65
C SER A 159 -8.00 -26.37 -24.56
N CYS A 160 -8.78 -25.28 -24.68
CA CYS A 160 -8.88 -24.27 -23.64
C CYS A 160 -9.84 -24.78 -22.54
N SER A 161 -9.31 -25.58 -21.61
CA SER A 161 -9.99 -25.82 -20.33
C SER A 161 -9.64 -24.65 -19.42
N GLU A 162 -10.64 -23.98 -18.83
CA GLU A 162 -10.43 -22.91 -17.83
C GLU A 162 -9.77 -23.41 -16.52
N GLU A 163 -9.17 -24.59 -16.55
CA GLU A 163 -8.43 -25.20 -15.47
C GLU A 163 -7.12 -24.45 -15.26
N ALA A 164 -6.82 -24.17 -13.99
CA ALA A 164 -5.59 -23.51 -13.61
C ALA A 164 -4.41 -24.49 -13.70
N ILE A 165 -3.46 -24.18 -14.57
CA ILE A 165 -2.19 -24.87 -14.71
C ILE A 165 -1.22 -24.23 -13.70
N ALA A 166 -0.80 -25.00 -12.71
CA ALA A 166 0.14 -24.52 -11.71
C ALA A 166 1.58 -24.58 -12.24
N ILE A 167 2.31 -23.46 -12.08
CA ILE A 167 3.75 -23.40 -12.32
C ILE A 167 4.43 -23.48 -10.96
N VAL A 168 5.10 -24.60 -10.71
CA VAL A 168 5.85 -24.84 -9.47
C VAL A 168 7.33 -24.79 -9.81
N THR A 169 8.07 -23.92 -9.14
CA THR A 169 9.53 -23.95 -9.20
C THR A 169 10.02 -24.85 -8.07
N ASP A 170 10.74 -25.92 -8.42
CA ASP A 170 11.34 -26.84 -7.44
C ASP A 170 12.52 -26.17 -6.71
N GLU A 171 13.01 -26.77 -5.62
CA GLU A 171 14.14 -26.23 -4.84
C GLU A 171 15.40 -26.04 -5.69
N ASP A 172 15.57 -26.87 -6.72
CA ASP A 172 16.67 -26.81 -7.69
C ASP A 172 16.51 -25.69 -8.75
N GLY A 173 15.43 -24.90 -8.66
CA GLY A 173 15.10 -23.86 -9.65
C GLY A 173 14.49 -24.40 -10.95
N THR A 174 14.19 -25.71 -11.01
CA THR A 174 13.53 -26.31 -12.18
C THR A 174 12.04 -25.98 -12.20
N VAL A 175 11.56 -25.48 -13.33
CA VAL A 175 10.15 -25.15 -13.51
C VAL A 175 9.38 -26.41 -13.89
N ARG A 176 8.41 -26.79 -13.06
CA ARG A 176 7.46 -27.87 -13.31
C ARG A 176 6.07 -27.28 -13.57
N VAL A 177 5.42 -27.82 -14.59
CA VAL A 177 4.05 -27.47 -14.98
C VAL A 177 3.14 -28.59 -14.53
N THR A 178 2.05 -28.26 -13.86
CA THR A 178 1.04 -29.22 -13.41
C THR A 178 -0.32 -28.79 -13.94
N PRO A 179 -1.01 -29.61 -14.76
CA PRO A 179 -0.63 -30.97 -15.17
C PRO A 179 0.52 -30.99 -16.21
N GLY A 180 1.37 -32.03 -16.16
CA GLY A 180 2.65 -32.08 -16.88
C GLY A 180 2.56 -32.41 -18.38
N ASP A 181 1.35 -32.57 -18.90
CA ASP A 181 1.03 -32.78 -20.31
C ASP A 181 0.92 -31.45 -21.09
N VAL A 182 0.85 -30.31 -20.42
CA VAL A 182 0.74 -29.00 -21.06
C VAL A 182 2.12 -28.37 -21.30
N ASN A 183 2.48 -28.21 -22.57
CA ASN A 183 3.68 -27.48 -22.98
C ASN A 183 3.37 -25.98 -23.14
N LEU A 184 3.81 -25.18 -22.18
CA LEU A 184 3.73 -23.71 -22.24
C LEU A 184 4.97 -23.13 -22.95
N PRO A 185 4.81 -22.05 -23.73
CA PRO A 185 5.93 -21.46 -24.47
C PRO A 185 6.81 -20.61 -23.54
N SER A 186 8.08 -20.44 -23.91
CA SER A 186 9.06 -19.65 -23.12
C SER A 186 8.56 -18.26 -22.72
N PRO A 187 7.90 -17.45 -23.58
CA PRO A 187 7.40 -16.14 -23.18
C PRO A 187 6.45 -16.18 -21.96
N VAL A 188 5.66 -17.25 -21.83
CA VAL A 188 4.74 -17.45 -20.71
C VAL A 188 5.50 -17.87 -19.45
N LEU A 189 6.45 -18.79 -19.59
CA LEU A 189 7.24 -19.30 -18.46
C LEU A 189 8.21 -18.25 -17.89
N ASP A 190 8.77 -17.39 -18.75
CA ASP A 190 9.74 -16.35 -18.37
C ASP A 190 9.14 -15.28 -17.45
N LEU A 191 7.80 -15.14 -17.46
CA LEU A 191 7.08 -14.23 -16.59
C LEU A 191 6.95 -14.73 -15.15
N LYS A 192 7.29 -16.01 -14.86
CA LYS A 192 7.27 -16.59 -13.51
C LYS A 192 5.93 -16.39 -12.79
N SER A 193 4.82 -16.50 -13.52
CA SER A 193 3.50 -16.53 -12.91
C SER A 193 3.33 -17.81 -12.09
N ARG A 194 2.43 -17.78 -11.11
CA ARG A 194 2.15 -18.94 -10.27
C ARG A 194 1.14 -19.87 -10.93
N TYR A 195 0.15 -19.29 -11.60
CA TYR A 195 -0.84 -20.03 -12.37
C TYR A 195 -0.95 -19.48 -13.78
N VAL A 196 -1.32 -20.37 -14.70
CA VAL A 196 -1.65 -20.06 -16.08
C VAL A 196 -3.00 -20.69 -16.37
N ARG A 197 -3.90 -19.93 -16.96
CA ARG A 197 -5.20 -20.43 -17.39
C ARG A 197 -5.38 -20.13 -18.86
N LEU A 198 -5.72 -21.15 -19.64
CA LEU A 198 -6.17 -20.97 -21.01
C LEU A 198 -7.69 -20.83 -21.00
N SER A 199 -8.19 -19.78 -21.64
CA SER A 199 -9.63 -19.50 -21.68
C SER A 199 -9.99 -18.94 -23.04
N LEU A 200 -11.29 -18.74 -23.27
CA LEU A 200 -11.81 -18.17 -24.50
C LEU A 200 -12.27 -16.74 -24.26
N ASP A 201 -11.97 -15.84 -25.19
CA ASP A 201 -12.55 -14.50 -25.22
C ASP A 201 -14.05 -14.54 -25.61
N GLU A 202 -14.72 -13.39 -25.56
CA GLU A 202 -16.15 -13.27 -25.93
C GLU A 202 -16.47 -13.71 -27.36
N THR A 203 -15.45 -13.85 -28.22
CA THR A 203 -15.55 -14.28 -29.61
C THR A 203 -15.09 -15.72 -29.83
N ASN A 204 -14.96 -16.52 -28.75
CA ASN A 204 -14.48 -17.90 -28.74
C ASN A 204 -13.04 -18.06 -29.27
N ARG A 205 -12.17 -17.09 -29.02
CA ARG A 205 -10.76 -17.16 -29.41
C ARG A 205 -9.88 -17.40 -28.19
N PRO A 206 -8.78 -18.18 -28.31
CA PRO A 206 -7.89 -18.45 -27.20
C PRO A 206 -7.29 -17.17 -26.60
N MET A 207 -7.28 -17.11 -25.28
CA MET A 207 -6.54 -16.14 -24.48
C MET A 207 -5.85 -16.84 -23.31
N VAL A 208 -4.75 -16.25 -22.85
CA VAL A 208 -4.00 -16.74 -21.68
C VAL A 208 -4.11 -15.74 -20.54
N CYS A 209 -4.47 -16.25 -19.37
CA CYS A 209 -4.51 -15.51 -18.11
C CYS A 209 -3.38 -16.02 -17.22
N LEU A 210 -2.50 -15.11 -16.84
CA LEU A 210 -1.36 -15.35 -15.96
C LEU A 210 -1.68 -14.75 -14.61
N GLU A 211 -1.52 -15.54 -13.54
CA GLU A 211 -1.93 -15.15 -12.19
C GLU A 211 -0.73 -15.16 -11.24
N TRP A 212 -0.67 -14.12 -10.40
CA TRP A 212 0.25 -13.92 -9.30
C TRP A 212 -0.55 -13.66 -8.02
N GLY A 213 0.12 -13.86 -6.88
CA GLY A 213 -0.50 -13.69 -5.58
C GLY A 213 -1.33 -14.91 -5.15
N SER A 214 -1.83 -14.82 -3.91
CA SER A 214 -2.83 -15.70 -3.31
C SER A 214 -3.16 -15.17 -1.91
N GLY A 215 -4.37 -15.42 -1.42
CA GLY A 215 -4.71 -15.15 -0.02
C GLY A 215 -4.89 -13.64 0.26
N LEU A 216 -4.36 -13.15 1.38
CA LEU A 216 -4.64 -11.80 1.90
C LEU A 216 -4.16 -10.65 1.03
N GLU A 217 -3.20 -10.90 0.14
CA GLU A 217 -2.73 -9.90 -0.81
C GLU A 217 -3.71 -9.75 -1.98
N GLY A 218 -4.63 -10.69 -2.19
CA GLY A 218 -5.46 -10.77 -3.38
C GLY A 218 -4.71 -11.37 -4.58
N THR A 219 -5.44 -11.55 -5.68
CA THR A 219 -4.91 -12.09 -6.92
C THR A 219 -4.71 -10.97 -7.93
N TRP A 220 -3.60 -10.96 -8.64
CA TRP A 220 -3.39 -10.05 -9.77
C TRP A 220 -2.78 -10.80 -10.94
N GLY A 221 -2.93 -10.24 -12.13
CA GLY A 221 -2.60 -10.98 -13.32
C GLY A 221 -2.38 -10.16 -14.57
N LEU A 222 -1.99 -10.88 -15.61
CA LEU A 222 -1.87 -10.41 -16.97
C LEU A 222 -2.76 -11.30 -17.85
N THR A 223 -3.69 -10.69 -18.57
CA THR A 223 -4.46 -11.36 -19.61
C THR A 223 -3.94 -10.93 -20.96
N VAL A 224 -3.66 -11.90 -21.83
CA VAL A 224 -3.27 -11.68 -23.22
C VAL A 224 -4.18 -12.51 -24.12
N GLY A 225 -4.89 -11.84 -25.00
CA GLY A 225 -5.59 -12.44 -26.14
C GLY A 225 -5.11 -11.83 -27.45
N ARG A 226 -5.87 -12.05 -28.52
CA ARG A 226 -5.58 -11.46 -29.84
C ARG A 226 -5.59 -9.95 -29.79
N LYS A 227 -4.85 -9.30 -30.69
CA LYS A 227 -4.61 -7.84 -30.66
C LYS A 227 -5.90 -6.99 -30.65
N ASP A 228 -6.96 -7.50 -31.23
CA ASP A 228 -8.28 -6.87 -31.35
C ASP A 228 -9.26 -7.34 -30.25
N MET A 229 -8.83 -8.16 -29.30
CA MET A 229 -9.63 -8.57 -28.15
C MET A 229 -10.03 -7.32 -27.35
N PRO A 230 -11.34 -7.14 -27.05
CA PRO A 230 -11.79 -6.00 -26.25
C PRO A 230 -11.20 -6.10 -24.84
N ILE A 231 -10.70 -4.98 -24.33
CA ILE A 231 -10.22 -4.89 -22.95
C ILE A 231 -11.40 -4.43 -22.09
N PRO A 232 -11.88 -5.28 -21.18
CA PRO A 232 -13.05 -4.94 -20.40
C PRO A 232 -12.69 -3.87 -19.35
N LYS A 233 -13.67 -3.04 -19.00
CA LYS A 233 -13.49 -1.96 -18.01
C LYS A 233 -13.27 -2.54 -16.60
N THR A 234 -12.69 -1.73 -15.72
CA THR A 234 -12.63 -2.00 -14.27
C THR A 234 -14.03 -2.33 -13.75
N GLN A 235 -14.14 -3.44 -13.03
CA GLN A 235 -15.39 -3.94 -12.45
C GLN A 235 -15.38 -3.66 -10.95
N LEU A 236 -16.43 -3.05 -10.44
CA LEU A 236 -16.57 -2.81 -9.00
C LEU A 236 -17.09 -4.08 -8.30
N PRO A 237 -16.71 -4.31 -7.03
CA PRO A 237 -17.23 -5.43 -6.25
C PRO A 237 -18.76 -5.37 -6.19
N THR A 238 -19.42 -6.52 -6.40
CA THR A 238 -20.89 -6.61 -6.36
C THR A 238 -21.36 -7.56 -5.28
N ARG A 239 -22.57 -7.32 -4.78
CA ARG A 239 -23.22 -8.15 -3.76
C ARG A 239 -24.57 -8.62 -4.30
N GLN A 240 -24.79 -9.92 -4.26
CA GLN A 240 -26.05 -10.54 -4.63
C GLN A 240 -26.65 -11.24 -3.43
N THR A 241 -27.86 -10.86 -3.05
CA THR A 241 -28.63 -11.57 -2.02
C THR A 241 -29.36 -12.73 -2.67
N LEU A 242 -28.97 -13.95 -2.30
CA LEU A 242 -29.60 -15.19 -2.72
C LEU A 242 -30.89 -15.45 -1.92
N PRO A 243 -31.81 -16.27 -2.46
CA PRO A 243 -32.97 -16.76 -1.71
C PRO A 243 -32.54 -17.36 -0.36
N GLY A 244 -33.22 -16.95 0.73
CA GLY A 244 -32.86 -17.35 2.10
C GLY A 244 -31.88 -16.40 2.82
N GLY A 245 -31.64 -15.20 2.28
CA GLY A 245 -30.89 -14.13 2.97
C GLY A 245 -29.37 -14.30 2.94
N LYS A 246 -28.85 -15.28 2.20
CA LYS A 246 -27.40 -15.44 1.99
C LYS A 246 -26.91 -14.34 1.06
N VAL A 247 -25.80 -13.69 1.41
CA VAL A 247 -25.17 -12.67 0.58
C VAL A 247 -23.93 -13.27 -0.07
N LEU A 248 -23.95 -13.36 -1.40
CA LEU A 248 -22.80 -13.71 -2.21
C LEU A 248 -22.09 -12.43 -2.64
N ARG A 249 -20.77 -12.35 -2.42
CA ARG A 249 -19.94 -11.24 -2.87
C ARG A 249 -19.13 -11.71 -4.07
N TYR A 250 -19.20 -10.95 -5.14
CA TYR A 250 -18.30 -11.12 -6.28
C TYR A 250 -17.21 -10.05 -6.17
N PRO A 251 -15.94 -10.46 -6.17
CA PRO A 251 -14.84 -9.51 -6.13
C PRO A 251 -14.90 -8.61 -7.38
N GLY A 252 -14.45 -7.38 -7.22
CA GLY A 252 -14.20 -6.48 -8.34
C GLY A 252 -12.83 -6.78 -8.96
N GLU A 253 -12.56 -6.16 -10.09
CA GLU A 253 -11.24 -6.22 -10.74
C GLU A 253 -10.87 -4.84 -11.28
N ASP A 254 -9.74 -4.30 -10.83
CA ASP A 254 -9.13 -3.15 -11.47
C ASP A 254 -8.37 -3.60 -12.69
N ARG A 255 -8.63 -3.02 -13.86
CA ARG A 255 -8.08 -3.46 -15.14
C ARG A 255 -7.38 -2.31 -15.85
N LEU A 256 -6.12 -2.52 -16.23
CA LEU A 256 -5.30 -1.50 -16.87
C LEU A 256 -4.72 -2.02 -18.19
N PRO A 257 -5.04 -1.36 -19.33
CA PRO A 257 -4.53 -1.77 -20.64
C PRO A 257 -3.02 -1.57 -20.74
N ILE A 258 -2.36 -2.52 -21.40
CA ILE A 258 -0.92 -2.49 -21.67
C ILE A 258 -0.66 -2.39 -23.17
N ALA A 259 -1.33 -3.23 -23.96
CA ALA A 259 -1.23 -3.29 -25.41
C ALA A 259 -2.59 -3.75 -25.99
N GLY A 260 -2.72 -3.76 -27.32
CA GLY A 260 -3.92 -4.30 -27.97
C GLY A 260 -4.13 -5.76 -27.56
N GLY A 261 -5.29 -6.06 -26.98
CA GLY A 261 -5.62 -7.40 -26.47
C GLY A 261 -4.88 -7.83 -25.21
N ALA A 262 -4.19 -6.92 -24.51
CA ALA A 262 -3.46 -7.28 -23.29
C ALA A 262 -3.67 -6.25 -22.17
N TYR A 263 -4.02 -6.74 -20.99
CA TYR A 263 -4.25 -5.90 -19.80
C TYR A 263 -3.77 -6.59 -18.53
N ILE A 264 -3.29 -5.79 -17.58
CA ILE A 264 -3.11 -6.26 -16.21
C ILE A 264 -4.42 -6.11 -15.44
N TRP A 265 -4.62 -6.95 -14.46
CA TRP A 265 -5.75 -6.87 -13.56
C TRP A 265 -5.35 -7.15 -12.11
N HIS A 266 -6.14 -6.64 -11.17
CA HIS A 266 -6.00 -6.89 -9.74
C HIS A 266 -7.37 -7.04 -9.10
N GLU A 267 -7.57 -8.12 -8.37
CA GLU A 267 -8.81 -8.43 -7.64
C GLU A 267 -9.02 -7.40 -6.50
N ILE A 268 -10.24 -6.89 -6.36
CA ILE A 268 -10.60 -5.90 -5.33
C ILE A 268 -11.72 -6.49 -4.47
N GLU A 269 -11.56 -6.47 -3.15
CA GLU A 269 -12.56 -6.96 -2.17
C GLU A 269 -13.48 -5.87 -1.62
#